data_AF-A0A965FX51-F1
#
_entry.id   AF-A0A965FX51-F1
#
_cell.length_a   1.000
_cell.length_b   1.000
_cell.length_c   1.000
_cell.angle_alpha   90.00
_cell.angle_beta   90.00
_cell.angle_gamma   90.00
#
_symmetry.space_group_name_H-M   'P 1'
#
loop_
_entity.id
_entity.type
_entity.pdbx_description
1 polymer ?
#
loop_
_entity_poly.entity_id
_entity_poly.type
_entity_poly.pdbx_seq_one_letter_code
_entity_poly.pdbx_strand_id
1 'polypeptide(L)'
;DLIDGLECCLSTDDDGMRPIDGALTVSSMKKLVERQYGWALKYDFNDTNEKALFWYVSEEKLEPRLGRRDTDEGADYEQPLGIAALVQGLWLDLDRYDQAKTLADFLHDMPNHRLMVRRAQAAPSRPYGEVHDNLIASNTLPIDLMRCKLAFFGASRFDPRSDKWVRISLFQDLPYPLELCDA
;
A
#
# COMPACT_ATOMS: atom_id res chain seq x y z
N ASP A 1 27.70 6.09 6.40
CA ASP A 1 27.30 7.47 6.78
C ASP A 1 25.93 7.91 6.28
N LEU A 2 25.64 7.91 4.97
CA LEU A 2 24.38 8.50 4.44
C LEU A 2 23.10 7.68 4.71
N ILE A 3 23.25 6.37 4.94
CA ILE A 3 22.12 5.42 5.06
C ILE A 3 22.05 4.82 6.48
N ASP A 4 23.15 4.87 7.23
CA ASP A 4 23.29 4.26 8.56
C ASP A 4 22.28 4.83 9.56
N GLY A 5 21.94 6.12 9.45
CA GLY A 5 20.89 6.74 10.26
C GLY A 5 19.46 6.34 9.89
N LEU A 6 19.26 5.67 8.76
CA LEU A 6 17.95 5.17 8.31
C LEU A 6 17.68 3.75 8.79
N GLU A 7 18.70 3.00 9.23
CA GLU A 7 18.54 1.60 9.66
C GLU A 7 17.48 1.46 10.76
N CYS A 8 17.56 2.30 11.80
CA CYS A 8 16.58 2.33 12.90
C CYS A 8 15.19 2.87 12.51
N CYS A 9 15.02 3.39 11.29
CA CYS A 9 13.77 3.96 10.79
C CYS A 9 13.16 3.15 9.63
N LEU A 10 13.91 2.18 9.08
CA LEU A 10 13.46 1.24 8.05
C LEU A 10 12.92 -0.06 8.67
N SER A 11 13.13 -0.29 9.96
CA SER A 11 12.39 -1.26 10.75
C SER A 11 11.17 -0.62 11.40
N THR A 12 10.11 -1.40 11.58
CA THR A 12 9.05 -1.07 12.52
C THR A 12 9.17 -2.00 13.71
N ASP A 13 9.58 -1.49 14.87
CA ASP A 13 9.64 -2.24 16.15
C ASP A 13 8.24 -2.62 16.69
N ASP A 14 7.18 -2.30 15.94
CA ASP A 14 5.79 -2.44 16.33
C ASP A 14 5.34 -3.90 16.13
N ASP A 15 5.72 -4.77 17.07
CA ASP A 15 5.26 -6.17 17.17
C ASP A 15 3.75 -6.26 17.51
N GLY A 16 3.07 -5.11 17.67
CA GLY A 16 1.66 -5.00 17.98
C GLY A 16 0.95 -3.93 17.15
N MET A 17 -0.21 -4.27 16.60
CA MET A 17 -1.07 -3.29 15.92
C MET A 17 -1.51 -2.21 16.91
N ARG A 18 -1.14 -0.94 16.70
CA ARG A 18 -1.65 0.16 17.53
C ARG A 18 -3.18 0.14 17.60
N PRO A 19 -3.78 0.25 18.80
CA PRO A 19 -5.24 0.36 18.94
C PRO A 19 -5.78 1.55 18.15
N ILE A 20 -6.99 1.41 17.62
CA ILE A 20 -7.70 2.54 17.01
C ILE A 20 -8.06 3.52 18.13
N ASP A 21 -7.71 4.79 17.97
CA ASP A 21 -8.26 5.86 18.78
C ASP A 21 -9.71 6.12 18.35
N GLY A 22 -10.64 5.45 19.05
CA GLY A 22 -12.07 5.58 18.79
C GLY A 22 -12.67 6.88 19.33
N ALA A 23 -11.96 7.65 20.14
CA ALA A 23 -12.46 8.90 20.72
C ALA A 23 -12.40 10.08 19.74
N LEU A 24 -11.62 9.95 18.65
CA LEU A 24 -11.63 10.94 17.57
C LEU A 24 -13.03 11.15 17.03
N THR A 25 -13.36 12.39 16.68
CA THR A 25 -14.61 12.65 15.96
C THR A 25 -14.51 12.20 14.51
N VAL A 26 -15.65 11.87 13.92
CA VAL A 26 -15.77 11.56 12.48
C VAL A 26 -15.19 12.69 11.63
N SER A 27 -15.45 13.96 11.98
CA SER A 27 -14.86 15.11 11.30
C SER A 27 -13.33 15.11 11.33
N SER A 28 -12.74 14.76 12.48
CA SER A 28 -11.27 14.70 12.63
C SER A 28 -10.68 13.57 11.81
N MET A 29 -11.34 12.41 11.77
CA MET A 29 -10.95 11.28 10.95
C MET A 29 -11.01 11.62 9.45
N LYS A 30 -12.10 12.26 9.00
CA LYS A 30 -12.25 12.68 7.61
C LYS A 30 -11.14 13.64 7.17
N LYS A 31 -10.85 14.67 7.97
CA LYS A 31 -9.74 15.61 7.72
C LYS A 31 -8.37 14.92 7.68
N LEU A 32 -8.18 13.90 8.50
CA LEU A 32 -6.95 13.10 8.49
C LEU A 32 -6.82 12.31 7.17
N VAL A 33 -7.90 11.69 6.70
CA VAL A 33 -7.94 11.00 5.41
C VAL A 33 -7.64 11.97 4.26
N GLU A 34 -8.28 13.13 4.22
CA GLU A 34 -8.04 14.14 3.18
C GLU A 34 -6.58 14.62 3.15
N ARG A 35 -5.98 14.81 4.33
CA ARG A 35 -4.58 15.25 4.43
C ARG A 35 -3.59 14.18 3.99
N GLN A 36 -3.77 12.93 4.43
CA GLN A 36 -2.78 11.87 4.21
C GLN A 36 -3.00 11.12 2.89
N TYR A 37 -4.26 10.99 2.46
CA TYR A 37 -4.66 10.20 1.29
C TYR A 37 -5.42 11.03 0.24
N GLY A 38 -5.27 12.35 0.23
CA GLY A 38 -5.85 13.21 -0.81
C GLY A 38 -5.39 12.83 -2.24
N TRP A 39 -4.29 12.09 -2.38
CA TRP A 39 -3.88 11.50 -3.65
C TRP A 39 -4.84 10.40 -4.14
N ALA A 40 -5.35 9.56 -3.23
CA ALA A 40 -6.25 8.45 -3.53
C ALA A 40 -7.67 8.93 -3.85
N LEU A 41 -8.08 10.07 -3.31
CA LEU A 41 -9.40 10.66 -3.57
C LEU A 41 -9.58 11.19 -5.00
N LYS A 42 -8.51 11.17 -5.83
CA LYS A 42 -8.54 11.64 -7.22
C LYS A 42 -9.05 10.60 -8.22
N TYR A 43 -9.03 9.31 -7.84
CA TYR A 43 -9.49 8.22 -8.71
C TYR A 43 -11.03 8.13 -8.70
N ASP A 44 -11.63 7.70 -9.82
CA ASP A 44 -13.06 7.42 -9.91
C ASP A 44 -13.32 5.92 -9.88
N PHE A 45 -13.62 5.37 -8.71
CA PHE A 45 -13.92 3.96 -8.57
C PHE A 45 -15.35 3.58 -9.04
N ASN A 46 -16.10 4.49 -9.68
CA ASN A 46 -17.26 4.09 -10.50
C ASN A 46 -16.85 3.58 -11.88
N ASP A 47 -15.67 3.97 -12.38
CA ASP A 47 -15.08 3.37 -13.57
C ASP A 47 -14.63 1.94 -13.26
N THR A 48 -15.04 0.98 -14.09
CA THR A 48 -14.63 -0.41 -13.97
C THR A 48 -13.14 -0.58 -14.26
N ASN A 49 -12.53 0.31 -15.05
CA ASN A 49 -11.09 0.31 -15.28
C ASN A 49 -10.28 0.56 -14.01
N GLU A 50 -10.78 1.40 -13.09
CA GLU A 50 -10.12 1.70 -11.81
C GLU A 50 -10.25 0.55 -10.79
N LYS A 51 -11.02 -0.50 -11.11
CA LYS A 51 -11.21 -1.73 -10.30
C LYS A 51 -11.03 -3.01 -11.12
N ALA A 52 -10.30 -2.94 -12.23
CA ALA A 52 -10.24 -4.04 -13.18
C ALA A 52 -9.41 -5.23 -12.67
N LEU A 53 -8.53 -5.02 -11.69
CA LEU A 53 -7.61 -6.03 -11.18
C LEU A 53 -7.89 -6.36 -9.72
N PHE A 54 -7.40 -7.50 -9.26
CA PHE A 54 -7.42 -7.89 -7.85
C PHE A 54 -6.15 -8.67 -7.49
N TRP A 55 -5.62 -8.41 -6.29
CA TRP A 55 -4.46 -9.13 -5.77
C TRP A 55 -4.91 -10.28 -4.89
N TYR A 56 -4.29 -11.45 -5.02
CA TYR A 56 -4.61 -12.62 -4.19
C TYR A 56 -3.34 -13.43 -3.89
N VAL A 57 -3.42 -14.39 -2.98
CA VAL A 57 -2.32 -15.33 -2.69
C VAL A 57 -2.76 -16.73 -3.08
N SER A 58 -1.93 -17.43 -3.84
CA SER A 58 -2.17 -18.83 -4.20
C SER A 58 -1.76 -19.75 -3.05
N GLU A 59 -2.64 -20.68 -2.68
CA GLU A 59 -2.40 -21.69 -1.63
C GLU A 59 -1.13 -22.51 -1.89
N GLU A 60 -0.90 -22.93 -3.13
CA GLU A 60 0.21 -23.80 -3.53
C GLU A 60 1.59 -23.12 -3.52
N LYS A 61 1.64 -21.80 -3.77
CA LYS A 61 2.90 -21.09 -4.03
C LYS A 61 3.20 -19.94 -3.07
N LEU A 62 2.25 -19.54 -2.22
CA LEU A 62 2.37 -18.44 -1.25
C LEU A 62 2.93 -17.11 -1.82
N GLU A 63 2.86 -16.95 -3.15
CA GLU A 63 3.32 -15.76 -3.86
C GLU A 63 2.11 -14.86 -4.18
N PRO A 64 2.27 -13.53 -4.13
CA PRO A 64 1.24 -12.60 -4.58
C PRO A 64 0.97 -12.80 -6.07
N ARG A 65 -0.30 -12.86 -6.42
CA ARG A 65 -0.83 -12.98 -7.77
C ARG A 65 -1.72 -11.78 -8.08
N LEU A 66 -1.83 -11.47 -9.37
CA LEU A 66 -2.67 -10.39 -9.87
C LEU A 66 -3.58 -10.96 -10.96
N GLY A 67 -4.88 -10.96 -10.67
CA GLY A 67 -5.92 -11.40 -11.59
C GLY A 67 -6.72 -10.22 -12.14
N ARG A 68 -7.45 -10.47 -13.22
CA ARG A 68 -8.40 -9.57 -13.85
C ARG A 68 -9.83 -9.92 -13.47
N ARG A 69 -10.61 -8.97 -12.98
CA ARG A 69 -11.96 -9.18 -12.47
C ARG A 69 -12.98 -9.64 -13.52
N ASP A 70 -12.74 -9.30 -14.80
CA ASP A 70 -13.60 -9.63 -15.93
C ASP A 70 -13.33 -11.00 -16.55
N THR A 71 -12.14 -11.57 -16.34
CA THR A 71 -11.72 -12.82 -16.99
C THR A 71 -11.28 -13.92 -16.03
N ASP A 72 -10.72 -13.57 -14.88
CA ASP A 72 -10.05 -14.51 -14.00
C ASP A 72 -10.91 -14.84 -12.78
N GLU A 73 -10.92 -16.11 -12.39
CA GLU A 73 -11.51 -16.55 -11.13
C GLU A 73 -10.64 -16.12 -9.93
N GLY A 74 -11.24 -16.04 -8.74
CA GLY A 74 -10.51 -15.82 -7.49
C GLY A 74 -10.63 -14.41 -6.89
N ALA A 75 -11.46 -13.54 -7.47
CA ALA A 75 -11.74 -12.22 -6.90
C ALA A 75 -12.34 -12.28 -5.48
N ASP A 76 -12.96 -13.41 -5.09
CA ASP A 76 -13.44 -13.65 -3.74
C ASP A 76 -12.31 -13.83 -2.70
N TYR A 77 -11.09 -14.10 -3.16
CA TYR A 77 -9.88 -14.22 -2.33
C TYR A 77 -9.00 -12.95 -2.39
N GLU A 78 -9.57 -11.84 -2.87
CA GLU A 78 -8.88 -10.57 -2.97
C GLU A 78 -8.32 -10.12 -1.62
N GLN A 79 -7.03 -9.80 -1.62
CA GLN A 79 -6.34 -9.17 -0.51
C GLN A 79 -6.65 -7.68 -0.50
N PRO A 80 -6.73 -7.04 0.68
CA PRO A 80 -7.08 -5.62 0.80
C PRO A 80 -5.89 -4.70 0.45
N LEU A 81 -5.35 -4.83 -0.76
CA LEU A 81 -4.21 -4.08 -1.29
C LEU A 81 -4.64 -2.91 -2.19
N GLY A 82 -5.92 -2.81 -2.55
CA GLY A 82 -6.51 -1.65 -3.21
C GLY A 82 -6.70 -0.47 -2.25
N ILE A 83 -5.60 0.07 -1.69
CA ILE A 83 -5.65 1.12 -0.65
C ILE A 83 -6.42 2.35 -1.12
N ALA A 84 -6.22 2.77 -2.38
CA ALA A 84 -6.93 3.93 -2.91
C ALA A 84 -8.47 3.74 -2.90
N ALA A 85 -8.96 2.53 -3.24
CA ALA A 85 -10.38 2.20 -3.18
C ALA A 85 -10.91 2.15 -1.74
N LEU A 86 -10.15 1.55 -0.82
CA LEU A 86 -10.50 1.49 0.60
C LEU A 86 -10.58 2.90 1.22
N VAL A 87 -9.65 3.78 0.87
CA VAL A 87 -9.66 5.20 1.28
C VAL A 87 -10.92 5.89 0.77
N GLN A 88 -11.27 5.75 -0.51
CA GLN A 88 -12.44 6.42 -1.06
C GLN A 88 -13.72 5.92 -0.41
N GLY A 89 -13.86 4.60 -0.21
CA GLY A 89 -14.99 4.01 0.51
C GLY A 89 -15.11 4.57 1.93
N LEU A 90 -14.02 4.60 2.68
CA LEU A 90 -13.98 5.21 4.01
C LEU A 90 -14.38 6.68 3.98
N TRP A 91 -13.82 7.47 3.05
CA TRP A 91 -14.08 8.90 2.97
C TRP A 91 -15.56 9.20 2.66
N LEU A 92 -16.16 8.46 1.72
CA LEU A 92 -17.58 8.60 1.37
C LEU A 92 -18.51 8.27 2.54
N ASP A 93 -18.20 7.21 3.31
CA ASP A 93 -19.00 6.84 4.46
C ASP A 93 -18.81 7.80 5.64
N LEU A 94 -17.57 8.28 5.87
CA LEU A 94 -17.32 9.34 6.85
C LEU A 94 -18.05 10.63 6.48
N ASP A 95 -18.14 11.00 5.20
CA ASP A 95 -18.83 12.20 4.74
C ASP A 95 -20.34 12.16 5.02
N ARG A 96 -20.96 10.99 4.84
CA ARG A 96 -22.40 10.78 5.08
C ARG A 96 -22.77 10.56 6.54
N TYR A 97 -21.79 10.24 7.39
CA TYR A 97 -22.02 10.00 8.81
C TYR A 97 -22.06 11.31 9.62
N ASP A 98 -22.62 11.25 10.83
CA ASP A 98 -22.66 12.41 11.73
C ASP A 98 -21.24 12.83 12.14
N GLN A 99 -20.85 14.05 11.76
CA GLN A 99 -19.50 14.59 11.93
C GLN A 99 -19.12 14.81 13.40
N ALA A 100 -20.10 14.94 14.30
CA ALA A 100 -19.88 15.16 15.73
C ALA A 100 -19.74 13.85 16.53
N LYS A 101 -20.19 12.72 15.97
CA LYS A 101 -20.06 11.41 16.61
C LYS A 101 -18.61 10.94 16.67
N THR A 102 -18.39 9.97 17.56
CA THR A 102 -17.07 9.37 17.73
C THR A 102 -16.78 8.37 16.62
N LEU A 103 -15.50 8.12 16.38
CA LEU A 103 -15.03 7.10 15.46
C LEU A 103 -15.39 5.69 15.96
N ALA A 104 -15.54 5.51 17.27
CA ALA A 104 -16.07 4.29 17.85
C ALA A 104 -17.53 4.02 17.42
N ASP A 105 -18.40 5.05 17.45
CA ASP A 105 -19.78 4.93 16.95
C ASP A 105 -19.80 4.59 15.46
N PHE A 106 -18.98 5.29 14.66
CA PHE A 106 -18.85 5.00 13.24
C PHE A 106 -18.39 3.56 12.95
N LEU A 107 -17.37 3.06 13.66
CA LEU A 107 -16.85 1.70 13.47
C LEU A 107 -17.74 0.61 14.08
N HIS A 108 -18.65 0.98 14.97
CA HIS A 108 -19.72 0.08 15.41
C HIS A 108 -20.71 -0.17 14.27
N ASP A 109 -21.13 0.90 13.58
CA ASP A 109 -22.08 0.82 12.46
C ASP A 109 -21.41 0.30 11.16
N MET A 110 -20.14 0.63 10.94
CA MET A 110 -19.38 0.34 9.71
C MET A 110 -18.06 -0.42 10.00
N PRO A 111 -18.10 -1.66 10.51
CA PRO A 111 -16.91 -2.38 10.98
C PRO A 111 -15.89 -2.72 9.88
N ASN A 112 -16.29 -2.75 8.62
CA ASN A 112 -15.40 -3.07 7.49
C ASN A 112 -14.29 -2.02 7.28
N HIS A 113 -14.46 -0.82 7.85
CA HIS A 113 -13.49 0.27 7.75
C HIS A 113 -12.31 0.20 8.72
N ARG A 114 -12.32 -0.76 9.66
CA ARG A 114 -11.29 -0.88 10.71
C ARG A 114 -9.87 -0.95 10.16
N LEU A 115 -9.68 -1.67 9.05
CA LEU A 115 -8.37 -1.80 8.40
C LEU A 115 -7.85 -0.42 7.95
N MET A 116 -8.65 0.29 7.16
CA MET A 116 -8.26 1.58 6.60
C MET A 116 -8.13 2.66 7.67
N VAL A 117 -9.02 2.67 8.68
CA VAL A 117 -8.92 3.60 9.82
C VAL A 117 -7.59 3.44 10.56
N ARG A 118 -7.16 2.20 10.86
CA ARG A 118 -5.85 1.97 11.49
C ARG A 118 -4.70 2.51 10.66
N ARG A 119 -4.72 2.23 9.35
CA ARG A 119 -3.68 2.71 8.43
C ARG A 119 -3.63 4.24 8.45
N ALA A 120 -4.79 4.89 8.34
CA ALA A 120 -4.86 6.34 8.31
C ALA A 120 -4.45 7.01 9.64
N GLN A 121 -4.73 6.40 10.79
CA GLN A 121 -4.22 6.87 12.09
C GLN A 121 -2.70 6.69 12.23
N ALA A 122 -2.11 5.69 11.59
CA ALA A 122 -0.66 5.46 11.62
C ALA A 122 0.12 6.33 10.62
N ALA A 123 -0.52 6.72 9.51
CA ALA A 123 0.10 7.44 8.39
C ALA A 123 0.93 8.69 8.79
N PRO A 124 0.52 9.55 9.74
CA PRO A 124 1.31 10.72 10.14
C PRO A 124 2.72 10.39 10.66
N SER A 125 2.91 9.18 11.19
CA SER A 125 4.20 8.71 11.70
C SER A 125 5.01 7.87 10.69
N ARG A 126 4.49 7.68 9.47
CA ARG A 126 5.03 6.78 8.46
C ARG A 126 5.06 7.46 7.08
N PRO A 127 5.99 8.40 6.83
CA PRO A 127 6.02 9.20 5.60
C PRO A 127 6.20 8.37 4.31
N TYR A 128 6.78 7.18 4.40
CA TYR A 128 6.93 6.22 3.29
C TYR A 128 6.14 4.92 3.52
N GLY A 129 5.09 4.96 4.35
CA GLY A 129 4.33 3.78 4.76
C GLY A 129 3.30 3.28 3.74
N GLU A 130 3.08 4.02 2.65
CA GLU A 130 2.07 3.71 1.64
C GLU A 130 2.66 3.81 0.23
N VAL A 131 2.22 2.92 -0.65
CA VAL A 131 2.41 3.09 -2.09
C VAL A 131 1.32 4.01 -2.61
N HIS A 132 1.71 5.15 -3.18
CA HIS A 132 0.78 6.13 -3.73
C HIS A 132 0.42 5.80 -5.18
N ASP A 133 -0.41 4.78 -5.37
CA ASP A 133 -0.94 4.41 -6.69
C ASP A 133 -2.26 3.63 -6.56
N ASN A 134 -3.02 3.52 -7.65
CA ASN A 134 -4.15 2.61 -7.73
C ASN A 134 -3.69 1.24 -8.23
N LEU A 135 -3.31 0.37 -7.30
CA LEU A 135 -2.77 -0.96 -7.60
C LEU A 135 -3.80 -1.96 -8.16
N ILE A 136 -5.06 -1.55 -8.34
CA ILE A 136 -6.13 -2.39 -8.90
C ILE A 136 -6.71 -1.82 -10.21
N ALA A 137 -6.11 -0.76 -10.76
CA ALA A 137 -6.49 -0.22 -12.06
C ALA A 137 -6.03 -1.11 -13.21
N SER A 138 -6.74 -1.07 -14.35
CA SER A 138 -6.44 -1.87 -15.55
C SER A 138 -5.06 -1.62 -16.15
N ASN A 139 -4.49 -0.44 -15.91
CA ASN A 139 -3.17 -0.02 -16.35
C ASN A 139 -2.07 -0.25 -15.31
N THR A 140 -2.35 -0.91 -14.18
CA THR A 140 -1.34 -1.23 -13.16
C THR A 140 -0.23 -2.10 -13.75
N LEU A 141 1.02 -1.70 -13.53
CA LEU A 141 2.19 -2.48 -13.92
C LEU A 141 2.91 -3.04 -12.69
N PRO A 142 2.78 -4.34 -12.36
CA PRO A 142 3.45 -4.96 -11.21
C PRO A 142 4.96 -4.76 -11.18
N ILE A 143 5.58 -4.59 -12.35
CA ILE A 143 7.00 -4.30 -12.48
C ILE A 143 7.41 -3.00 -11.79
N ASP A 144 6.52 -2.01 -11.64
CA ASP A 144 6.86 -0.75 -10.97
C ASP A 144 7.05 -0.96 -9.45
N LEU A 145 6.19 -1.76 -8.83
CA LEU A 145 6.39 -2.22 -7.45
C LEU A 145 7.66 -3.06 -7.30
N MET A 146 7.93 -3.96 -8.25
CA MET A 146 9.13 -4.79 -8.22
C MET A 146 10.41 -3.97 -8.36
N ARG A 147 10.42 -2.97 -9.26
CA ARG A 147 11.56 -2.06 -9.42
C ARG A 147 11.86 -1.31 -8.12
N CYS A 148 10.83 -0.80 -7.47
CA CYS A 148 10.96 -0.15 -6.16
C CYS A 148 11.58 -1.11 -5.12
N LYS A 149 10.99 -2.30 -4.95
CA LYS A 149 11.51 -3.32 -4.01
C LYS A 149 12.96 -3.71 -4.31
N LEU A 150 13.28 -3.98 -5.57
CA LEU A 150 14.61 -4.42 -5.99
C LEU A 150 15.65 -3.33 -5.81
N ALA A 151 15.29 -2.05 -5.98
CA ALA A 151 16.20 -0.93 -5.74
C ALA A 151 16.70 -0.90 -4.29
N PHE A 152 15.86 -1.25 -3.31
CA PHE A 152 16.29 -1.39 -1.91
C PHE A 152 17.35 -2.49 -1.70
N PHE A 153 17.40 -3.51 -2.58
CA PHE A 153 18.43 -4.55 -2.55
C PHE A 153 19.70 -4.18 -3.34
N GLY A 154 19.83 -2.94 -3.81
CA GLY A 154 20.97 -2.52 -4.63
C GLY A 154 20.85 -2.92 -6.11
N ALA A 155 19.63 -3.25 -6.58
CA ALA A 155 19.40 -3.46 -8.00
C ALA A 155 19.49 -2.14 -8.77
N SER A 156 20.12 -2.23 -9.93
CA SER A 156 20.33 -1.15 -10.89
C SER A 156 20.07 -1.66 -12.33
N ARG A 157 20.14 -0.75 -13.32
CA ARG A 157 19.96 -1.05 -14.75
C ARG A 157 18.72 -1.91 -15.04
N PHE A 158 17.56 -1.40 -14.62
CA PHE A 158 16.27 -2.03 -14.87
C PHE A 158 15.95 -2.04 -16.36
N ASP A 159 15.89 -3.22 -16.96
CA ASP A 159 15.60 -3.48 -18.36
C ASP A 159 14.31 -4.34 -18.44
N PRO A 160 13.12 -3.71 -18.53
CA PRO A 160 11.85 -4.41 -18.63
C PRO A 160 11.78 -5.23 -19.91
N ARG A 161 11.24 -6.43 -19.79
CA ARG A 161 11.11 -7.39 -20.88
C ARG A 161 9.66 -7.79 -21.14
N SER A 162 8.81 -7.59 -20.13
CA SER A 162 7.36 -7.54 -20.21
C SER A 162 6.82 -6.77 -19.00
N ASP A 163 5.50 -6.59 -18.92
CA ASP A 163 4.82 -5.96 -17.78
C ASP A 163 4.94 -6.78 -16.46
N LYS A 164 5.50 -7.99 -16.54
CA LYS A 164 5.68 -8.90 -15.40
C LYS A 164 7.13 -9.39 -15.23
N TRP A 165 8.04 -9.03 -16.14
CA TRP A 165 9.43 -9.48 -16.10
C TRP A 165 10.41 -8.34 -16.36
N VAL A 166 11.34 -8.15 -15.44
CA VAL A 166 12.38 -7.12 -15.51
C VAL A 166 13.75 -7.74 -15.24
N ARG A 167 14.73 -7.41 -16.08
CA ARG A 167 16.13 -7.77 -15.87
C ARG A 167 16.82 -6.66 -15.07
N ILE A 168 17.67 -7.04 -14.13
CA ILE A 168 18.42 -6.12 -13.26
C ILE A 168 19.91 -6.48 -13.20
N SER A 169 20.72 -5.55 -12.70
CA SER A 169 22.10 -5.78 -12.27
C SER A 169 22.21 -5.45 -10.77
N LEU A 170 22.69 -6.38 -9.94
CA LEU A 170 22.94 -6.12 -8.53
C LEU A 170 24.39 -5.66 -8.33
N PHE A 171 24.59 -4.67 -7.45
CA PHE A 171 25.92 -4.19 -7.03
C PHE A 171 26.86 -3.86 -8.21
N GLN A 172 26.30 -3.36 -9.30
CA GLN A 172 27.07 -2.96 -10.47
C GLN A 172 28.06 -1.86 -10.07
N ASP A 173 29.31 -1.98 -10.53
CA ASP A 173 30.40 -1.03 -10.26
C ASP A 173 30.82 -0.95 -8.78
N LEU A 174 30.40 -1.92 -7.94
CA LEU A 174 30.87 -2.08 -6.56
C LEU A 174 31.92 -3.19 -6.45
N PRO A 175 32.86 -3.10 -5.49
CA PRO A 175 33.91 -4.08 -5.30
C PRO A 175 33.35 -5.46 -4.93
N TYR A 176 34.00 -6.51 -5.42
CA TYR A 176 33.70 -7.88 -5.03
C TYR A 176 34.07 -8.13 -3.57
N PRO A 177 33.43 -9.08 -2.87
CA PRO A 177 33.75 -9.40 -1.48
C PRO A 177 35.24 -9.69 -1.23
N LEU A 178 35.93 -10.29 -2.20
CA LEU A 178 37.37 -10.57 -2.13
C LEU A 178 38.22 -9.28 -2.16
N GLU A 179 37.79 -8.25 -2.88
CA GLU A 179 38.49 -6.96 -2.98
C GLU A 179 38.33 -6.11 -1.70
N LEU A 180 37.33 -6.43 -0.86
CA LEU A 180 37.12 -5.79 0.44
C LEU A 180 37.97 -6.42 1.56
N CYS A 181 38.46 -7.66 1.38
CA CYS A 181 39.26 -8.35 2.39
C CYS A 181 40.73 -7.92 2.40
N ASP A 182 41.22 -7.34 1.31
CA ASP A 182 42.60 -6.88 1.13
C ASP A 182 42.77 -5.36 1.44
N ALA A 183 41.72 -4.71 1.95
CA ALA A 183 41.67 -3.28 2.25
C ALA A 183 41.78 -2.95 3.75
#